data_AF-A0A068RU73-F1
#
_entry.id   AF-A0A068RU73-F1
#
_cell.length_a   1.000
_cell.length_b   1.000
_cell.length_c   1.000
_cell.angle_alpha   90.00
_cell.angle_beta   90.00
_cell.angle_gamma   90.00
#
_symmetry.space_group_name_H-M   'P 1'
#
loop_
_entity.id
_entity.type
_entity.pdbx_description
1 polymer ?
#
loop_
_entity_poly.entity_id
_entity_poly.type
_entity_poly.pdbx_seq_one_letter_code
_entity_poly.pdbx_strand_id
1 'polypeptide(L)'
;MAVENTTLATKAGLLFCYYLALSFWATSTLAISLITRNVAGQTKKTVAVAVNFVFWAAGNAIGPQVFQAKDAPRYHTGFAVHLVCYAILLVVLGLLRWHLIRQNKKKARFLAEKKDAIDHEGIHAFDDLTDKENPNFVYVY
;
A
#
# COMPACT_ATOMS: atom_id res chain seq x y z
N MET A 1 -5.82 8.44 -34.43
CA MET A 1 -6.84 7.60 -35.09
C MET A 1 -7.48 6.74 -34.00
N ALA A 2 -8.71 7.06 -33.58
CA ALA A 2 -9.39 6.33 -32.51
C ALA A 2 -9.72 4.92 -33.00
N VAL A 3 -9.43 3.89 -32.19
CA VAL A 3 -9.81 2.51 -32.49
C VAL A 3 -11.34 2.46 -32.61
N GLU A 4 -11.85 2.15 -33.80
CA GLU A 4 -13.28 2.07 -34.05
C GLU A 4 -13.85 0.83 -33.35
N ASN A 5 -14.62 1.05 -32.27
CA ASN A 5 -15.23 -0.04 -31.51
C ASN A 5 -16.50 -0.52 -32.25
N THR A 6 -16.36 -1.62 -32.98
CA THR A 6 -17.35 -2.11 -33.96
C THR A 6 -18.57 -2.82 -33.35
N THR A 7 -18.53 -3.27 -32.08
CA THR A 7 -19.68 -3.95 -31.44
C THR A 7 -20.03 -3.39 -30.06
N LEU A 8 -21.33 -3.43 -29.73
CA LEU A 8 -21.88 -2.93 -28.46
C LEU A 8 -21.35 -3.73 -27.26
N ALA A 9 -21.11 -5.03 -27.44
CA ALA A 9 -20.46 -5.90 -26.46
C ALA A 9 -19.02 -5.45 -26.12
N THR A 10 -18.22 -5.03 -27.12
CA THR A 10 -16.88 -4.49 -26.87
C THR A 10 -16.92 -3.17 -26.12
N LYS A 11 -17.89 -2.28 -26.42
CA LYS A 11 -18.08 -1.01 -25.70
C LYS A 11 -18.48 -1.24 -24.23
N ALA A 12 -19.42 -2.15 -23.99
CA ALA A 12 -19.85 -2.52 -22.65
C ALA A 12 -18.71 -3.16 -21.84
N GLY A 13 -17.93 -4.06 -22.45
CA GLY A 13 -16.76 -4.67 -21.82
C GLY A 13 -15.67 -3.65 -21.47
N LEU A 14 -15.37 -2.71 -22.37
CA LEU A 14 -14.41 -1.63 -22.10
C LEU A 14 -14.89 -0.70 -20.98
N LEU A 15 -16.17 -0.36 -20.95
CA LEU A 15 -16.75 0.47 -19.89
C LEU A 15 -16.70 -0.24 -18.53
N PHE A 16 -16.98 -1.54 -18.51
CA PHE A 16 -16.85 -2.36 -17.30
C PHE A 16 -15.40 -2.39 -16.79
N CYS A 17 -14.43 -2.64 -17.67
CA CYS A 17 -13.01 -2.59 -17.32
C CYS A 17 -12.58 -1.20 -16.81
N TYR A 18 -13.12 -0.12 -17.40
CA TYR A 18 -12.87 1.24 -16.94
C TYR A 18 -13.38 1.48 -15.52
N TYR A 19 -14.59 1.01 -15.18
CA TYR A 19 -15.11 1.09 -13.82
C TYR A 19 -14.32 0.24 -12.82
N LEU A 20 -13.84 -0.94 -13.23
CA LEU A 20 -12.95 -1.72 -12.38
C LEU A 20 -11.63 -0.99 -12.11
N ALA A 21 -11.07 -0.30 -13.10
CA ALA A 21 -9.84 0.48 -12.91
C ALA A 21 -10.04 1.64 -11.91
N LEU A 22 -11.23 2.27 -11.90
CA LEU A 22 -11.58 3.32 -10.93
C LEU A 22 -11.62 2.81 -9.48
N SER A 23 -11.93 1.52 -9.25
CA SER A 23 -11.94 0.92 -7.91
C SER A 23 -10.58 0.95 -7.21
N PHE A 24 -9.49 1.10 -7.98
CA PHE A 24 -8.12 1.19 -7.45
C PHE A 24 -7.92 2.37 -6.48
N TRP A 25 -8.72 3.43 -6.58
CA TRP A 25 -8.68 4.54 -5.62
C TRP A 25 -8.94 4.10 -4.18
N ALA A 26 -9.77 3.08 -3.97
CA ALA A 26 -10.02 2.52 -2.64
C ALA A 26 -8.77 1.80 -2.07
N THR A 27 -7.89 1.27 -2.93
CA THR A 27 -6.65 0.63 -2.48
C THR A 27 -5.69 1.65 -1.86
N SER A 28 -5.60 2.86 -2.42
CA SER A 28 -4.74 3.93 -1.92
C SER A 28 -5.15 4.39 -0.51
N THR A 29 -6.45 4.50 -0.24
CA THR A 29 -6.93 4.90 1.11
C THR A 29 -6.67 3.81 2.15
N LEU A 30 -6.85 2.55 1.78
CA LEU A 30 -6.51 1.40 2.64
C LEU A 30 -5.01 1.34 2.96
N ALA A 31 -4.14 1.66 2.00
CA ALA A 31 -2.70 1.69 2.24
C ALA A 31 -2.29 2.73 3.31
N ILE A 32 -2.89 3.92 3.28
CA ILE A 32 -2.65 4.97 4.30
C ILE A 32 -3.17 4.52 5.67
N SER A 33 -4.34 3.87 5.70
CA SER A 33 -4.89 3.28 6.94
C SER A 33 -3.94 2.22 7.54
N LEU A 34 -3.35 1.36 6.70
CA LEU A 34 -2.34 0.38 7.14
C LEU A 34 -1.08 1.04 7.72
N ILE A 35 -0.58 2.10 7.09
CA ILE A 35 0.60 2.86 7.59
C ILE A 35 0.29 3.45 8.96
N THR A 36 -0.83 4.16 9.09
CA THR A 36 -1.20 4.83 10.35
C THR A 36 -1.46 3.87 11.51
N ARG A 37 -1.88 2.63 11.22
CA ARG A 37 -2.10 1.58 12.21
C ARG A 37 -0.85 0.78 12.57
N ASN A 38 0.10 0.64 11.65
CA ASN A 38 1.32 -0.15 11.87
C ASN A 38 2.54 0.68 12.29
N VAL A 39 2.43 2.01 12.29
CA VAL A 39 3.47 2.94 12.74
C VAL A 39 3.01 3.68 13.98
N ALA A 40 3.64 3.37 15.13
CA ALA A 40 3.56 4.16 16.36
C ALA A 40 4.71 5.19 16.42
N GLY A 41 4.52 6.26 17.18
CA GLY A 41 5.37 7.44 17.17
C GLY A 41 4.85 8.54 16.21
N GLN A 42 4.54 9.74 16.71
CA GLN A 42 4.04 10.86 15.91
C GLN A 42 5.04 11.31 14.84
N THR A 43 6.31 11.42 15.20
CA THR A 43 7.37 11.81 14.26
C THR A 43 7.54 10.75 13.17
N LYS A 44 7.58 9.46 13.54
CA LYS A 44 7.75 8.36 12.59
C LYS A 44 6.55 8.23 11.65
N LYS A 45 5.33 8.41 12.17
CA LYS A 45 4.10 8.41 11.37
C LYS A 45 4.08 9.55 10.36
N THR A 46 4.41 10.77 10.79
CA THR A 46 4.47 11.95 9.90
C THR A 46 5.50 11.76 8.80
N VAL A 47 6.69 11.25 9.13
CA VAL A 47 7.73 10.95 8.13
C VAL A 47 7.26 9.88 7.14
N ALA A 48 6.60 8.81 7.60
CA ALA A 48 6.08 7.77 6.71
C ALA A 48 5.01 8.31 5.74
N VAL A 49 4.13 9.19 6.19
CA VAL A 49 3.13 9.85 5.34
C VAL A 49 3.80 10.81 4.36
N ALA A 50 4.79 11.60 4.79
CA ALA A 50 5.53 12.50 3.92
C ALA A 50 6.26 11.74 2.79
N VAL A 51 6.91 10.62 3.12
CA VAL A 51 7.57 9.75 2.13
C VAL A 51 6.54 9.18 1.14
N ASN A 52 5.37 8.77 1.60
CA ASN A 52 4.29 8.32 0.72
C ASN A 52 3.87 9.42 -0.28
N PHE A 53 3.78 10.66 0.17
CA PHE A 53 3.46 11.81 -0.68
C PHE A 53 4.53 12.06 -1.76
N VAL A 54 5.82 11.93 -1.41
CA VAL A 54 6.93 12.05 -2.37
C VAL A 54 6.82 10.98 -3.47
N PHE A 55 6.57 9.72 -3.09
CA PHE A 55 6.39 8.65 -4.06
C PHE A 55 5.14 8.84 -4.92
N TRP A 56 4.06 9.36 -4.35
CA TRP A 56 2.86 9.70 -5.11
C TRP A 56 3.15 10.80 -6.15
N ALA A 57 3.85 11.87 -5.77
CA ALA A 57 4.24 12.93 -6.70
C ALA A 57 5.17 12.41 -7.81
N ALA A 58 6.17 11.59 -7.46
CA ALA A 58 7.08 10.98 -8.44
C ALA A 58 6.34 10.05 -9.41
N GLY A 59 5.40 9.24 -8.91
CA GLY A 59 4.57 8.37 -9.75
C GLY A 59 3.72 9.14 -10.75
N ASN A 60 3.14 10.27 -10.34
CA ASN A 60 2.38 11.14 -11.24
C ASN A 60 3.26 11.80 -12.31
N ALA A 61 4.54 12.10 -12.00
CA ALA A 61 5.48 12.64 -12.99
C ALA A 61 5.94 11.60 -14.02
N ILE A 62 6.14 10.35 -13.59
CA ILE A 62 6.62 9.24 -14.44
C ILE A 62 5.48 8.63 -15.26
N GLY A 63 4.26 8.57 -14.71
CA GLY A 63 3.10 7.90 -15.30
C GLY A 63 2.84 8.25 -16.78
N PRO A 64 2.71 9.54 -17.14
CA PRO A 64 2.48 9.95 -18.53
C PRO A 64 3.63 9.60 -19.48
N GLN A 65 4.87 9.51 -18.98
CA GLN A 65 6.05 9.23 -19.80
C GLN A 65 6.08 7.78 -20.33
N VAL A 66 5.34 6.88 -19.68
CA VAL A 66 5.20 5.48 -20.08
C VAL A 66 4.33 5.34 -21.35
N PHE A 67 3.42 6.28 -21.61
CA PHE A 67 2.56 6.27 -22.79
C PHE A 67 3.23 7.01 -23.95
N GLN A 68 4.10 6.31 -24.66
CA GLN A 68 4.85 6.89 -25.78
C GLN A 68 4.02 6.92 -27.07
N ALA A 69 4.16 7.99 -27.85
CA ALA A 69 3.44 8.15 -29.12
C ALA A 69 3.73 7.02 -30.13
N LYS A 70 4.91 6.39 -30.03
CA LYS A 70 5.32 5.25 -30.86
C LYS A 70 4.47 3.99 -30.65
N ASP A 71 3.83 3.86 -29.49
CA ASP A 71 3.02 2.69 -29.12
C ASP A 71 1.53 2.88 -29.46
N ALA A 72 1.17 4.01 -30.09
CA ALA A 72 -0.17 4.25 -30.58
C ALA A 72 -0.55 3.24 -31.69
N PRO A 73 -1.84 2.87 -31.86
CA PRO A 73 -3.04 3.39 -31.17
C PRO A 73 -3.47 2.58 -29.94
N ARG A 74 -2.86 1.41 -29.68
CA ARG A 74 -3.33 0.47 -28.65
C ARG A 74 -2.51 0.50 -27.35
N TYR A 75 -1.32 1.11 -27.36
CA TYR A 75 -0.43 1.32 -26.21
C TYR A 75 -0.11 0.04 -25.41
N HIS A 76 0.13 -1.09 -26.09
CA HIS A 76 0.41 -2.37 -25.44
C HIS A 76 1.54 -2.30 -24.41
N THR A 77 2.61 -1.57 -24.73
CA THR A 77 3.76 -1.34 -23.84
C THR A 77 3.34 -0.65 -22.54
N GLY A 78 2.49 0.38 -22.62
CA GLY A 78 2.01 1.11 -21.45
C GLY A 78 1.14 0.26 -20.53
N PHE A 79 0.21 -0.52 -21.12
CA PHE A 79 -0.60 -1.46 -20.34
C PHE A 79 0.21 -2.61 -19.74
N ALA A 80 1.26 -3.09 -20.43
CA ALA A 80 2.16 -4.11 -19.90
C ALA A 80 2.93 -3.60 -18.67
N VAL A 81 3.48 -2.38 -18.74
CA VAL A 81 4.14 -1.73 -17.59
C VAL A 81 3.15 -1.57 -16.42
N HIS A 82 1.91 -1.14 -16.71
CA HIS A 82 0.87 -1.00 -15.70
C HIS A 82 0.57 -2.32 -14.98
N LEU A 83 0.48 -3.43 -15.73
CA LEU A 83 0.27 -4.76 -15.17
C LEU A 83 1.46 -5.22 -14.30
N VAL A 84 2.69 -4.95 -14.74
CA VAL A 84 3.90 -5.27 -13.96
C VAL A 84 3.92 -4.50 -12.64
N CYS A 85 3.54 -3.22 -12.64
CA CYS A 85 3.42 -2.42 -11.42
C CYS A 85 2.41 -3.03 -10.43
N TYR A 86 1.27 -3.53 -10.92
CA TYR A 86 0.31 -4.24 -10.06
C TYR A 86 0.85 -5.57 -9.52
N ALA A 87 1.57 -6.34 -10.33
CA ALA A 87 2.19 -7.58 -9.87
C ALA A 87 3.21 -7.30 -8.75
N ILE A 88 4.06 -6.27 -8.92
CA ILE A 88 5.02 -5.84 -7.90
C ILE A 88 4.29 -5.41 -6.63
N LEU A 89 3.21 -4.64 -6.74
CA LEU A 89 2.40 -4.22 -5.59
C LEU A 89 1.88 -5.43 -4.79
N LEU A 90 1.35 -6.45 -5.47
CA LEU A 90 0.88 -7.68 -4.80
C LEU A 90 2.00 -8.41 -4.07
N VAL A 91 3.20 -8.50 -4.67
CA VAL A 91 4.37 -9.10 -4.03
C VAL A 91 4.78 -8.30 -2.79
N VAL A 92 4.86 -6.97 -2.89
CA VAL A 92 5.20 -6.10 -1.76
C VAL A 92 4.19 -6.23 -0.62
N LEU A 93 2.88 -6.28 -0.93
CA LEU A 93 1.83 -6.50 0.08
C LEU A 93 1.95 -7.88 0.74
N GLY A 94 2.25 -8.92 -0.04
CA GLY A 94 2.50 -10.26 0.50
C GLY A 94 3.70 -10.30 1.44
N LEU A 95 4.81 -9.67 1.06
CA LEU A 95 6.01 -9.56 1.88
C LEU A 95 5.76 -8.74 3.15
N LEU A 96 5.05 -7.61 3.04
CA LEU A 96 4.66 -6.79 4.18
C LEU A 96 3.84 -7.60 5.18
N ARG A 97 2.80 -8.31 4.70
CA ARG A 97 1.96 -9.16 5.56
C ARG A 97 2.77 -10.23 6.25
N TRP A 98 3.65 -10.93 5.52
CA TRP A 98 4.53 -11.95 6.11
C TRP A 98 5.47 -11.36 7.17
N HIS A 99 6.04 -10.19 6.89
CA HIS A 99 6.92 -9.49 7.82
C HIS A 99 6.17 -9.06 9.10
N LEU A 100 4.96 -8.51 8.99
CA LEU A 100 4.13 -8.12 10.14
C LEU A 100 3.75 -9.33 11.00
N ILE A 101 3.36 -10.46 10.38
CA ILE A 101 3.07 -11.72 11.10
C ILE A 101 4.33 -12.21 11.84
N ARG A 102 5.49 -12.18 11.18
CA ARG A 102 6.75 -12.60 11.79
C ARG A 102 7.15 -11.70 12.96
N GLN A 103 6.94 -10.39 12.85
CA GLN A 103 7.16 -9.45 13.95
C GLN A 103 6.22 -9.71 15.13
N ASN A 104 4.92 -9.89 14.88
CA ASN A 104 3.95 -10.25 15.90
C ASN A 104 4.33 -11.56 16.61
N LYS A 105 4.76 -12.60 15.86
CA LYS A 105 5.20 -13.87 16.45
C LYS A 105 6.46 -13.73 17.31
N LYS A 106 7.42 -12.90 16.88
CA LYS A 106 8.63 -12.62 17.68
C LYS A 106 8.28 -11.88 18.97
N LYS A 107 7.37 -10.90 18.88
CA LYS A 107 6.92 -10.12 20.04
C LYS A 107 6.13 -10.97 21.02
N ALA A 108 5.22 -11.81 20.53
CA ALA A 108 4.48 -12.76 21.36
C ALA A 108 5.39 -13.72 22.13
N ARG A 109 6.50 -14.19 21.52
CA ARG A 109 7.51 -15.01 22.22
C ARG A 109 8.22 -14.24 23.32
N PHE A 110 8.64 -13.01 23.04
CA PHE A 110 9.30 -12.15 24.02
C PHE A 110 8.38 -11.84 25.22
N LEU A 111 7.10 -11.53 24.97
CA LEU A 111 6.11 -11.29 26.02
C LEU A 111 5.77 -12.55 26.83
N ALA A 112 5.82 -13.74 26.21
CA ALA A 112 5.65 -15.00 26.92
C ALA A 112 6.81 -15.29 27.89
N GLU A 113 8.03 -14.88 27.54
CA GLU A 113 9.23 -15.02 28.38
C GLU A 113 9.34 -13.93 29.46
N LYS A 114 8.81 -12.72 29.21
CA LYS A 114 8.82 -11.58 30.14
C LYS A 114 7.40 -11.06 30.40
N LYS A 115 6.64 -11.78 31.24
CA LYS A 115 5.27 -11.39 31.62
C LYS A 115 5.19 -10.01 32.30
N ASP A 116 6.24 -9.60 33.01
CA ASP A 116 6.30 -8.30 33.71
C ASP A 116 6.58 -7.10 32.78
N ALA A 117 6.81 -7.33 31.48
CA ALA A 117 7.05 -6.27 30.50
C ALA A 117 5.77 -5.67 29.91
N ILE A 118 4.59 -6.24 30.23
CA ILE A 118 3.30 -5.74 29.78
C ILE A 118 2.84 -4.67 30.77
N ASP A 119 2.81 -3.41 30.33
CA ASP A 119 2.22 -2.32 31.11
C ASP A 119 0.71 -2.50 31.13
N HIS A 120 0.20 -3.08 32.22
CA HIS A 120 -1.23 -3.31 32.46
C HIS A 120 -1.95 -2.06 32.99
N GLU A 121 -1.22 -1.07 33.49
CA GLU A 121 -1.75 0.13 34.13
C GLU A 121 -1.86 1.33 33.17
N GLY A 122 -1.30 1.21 31.96
CA GLY A 122 -1.38 2.25 30.93
C GLY A 122 -0.53 3.48 31.25
N ILE A 123 0.49 3.32 32.11
CA ILE A 123 1.39 4.38 32.57
C ILE A 123 2.10 5.02 31.37
N HIS A 124 2.45 4.22 30.36
CA HIS A 124 3.12 4.68 29.15
C HIS A 124 2.15 4.96 27.98
N ALA A 125 0.84 5.09 28.23
CA ALA A 125 -0.14 5.30 27.16
C ALA A 125 -0.01 6.67 26.44
N PHE A 126 0.56 7.67 27.11
CA PHE A 126 0.79 9.01 26.57
C PHE A 126 2.22 9.25 26.09
N ASP A 127 3.13 8.28 26.31
CA ASP A 127 4.50 8.39 25.84
C ASP A 127 4.56 8.09 24.34
N ASP A 128 5.33 8.88 23.57
CA ASP A 128 5.48 8.71 22.12
C ASP A 128 6.45 7.56 21.78
N LEU A 129 6.17 6.37 22.31
CA LEU A 129 6.96 5.17 22.10
C LEU A 129 6.79 4.65 20.67
N THR A 130 7.90 4.27 20.03
CA THR A 130 7.84 3.66 18.70
C THR A 130 7.25 2.24 18.76
N ASP A 131 6.79 1.75 17.60
CA ASP A 131 6.26 0.39 17.38
C ASP A 131 7.17 -0.74 17.92
N LYS A 132 8.48 -0.48 17.96
CA LYS A 132 9.50 -1.40 18.49
C LYS A 132 9.71 -1.26 20.00
N GLU A 133 9.52 -0.07 20.55
CA GLU A 133 9.75 0.23 21.97
C GLU A 133 8.52 -0.10 22.81
N ASN A 134 7.32 0.08 22.28
CA ASN A 134 6.08 -0.18 23.01
C ASN A 134 5.80 -1.70 23.07
N PRO A 135 5.88 -2.37 24.24
CA PRO A 135 5.62 -3.81 24.36
C PRO A 135 4.16 -4.20 24.09
N ASN A 136 3.20 -3.28 24.29
CA ASN A 136 1.77 -3.50 24.07
C ASN A 136 1.32 -3.31 22.60
N PHE A 137 2.18 -2.80 21.73
CA PHE A 137 1.83 -2.54 20.33
C PHE A 137 1.70 -3.83 19.50
N VAL A 138 0.56 -4.04 18.85
CA VAL A 138 0.30 -5.20 17.98
C VAL A 138 0.15 -4.74 16.54
N TYR A 139 0.91 -5.33 15.62
CA TYR A 139 0.81 -5.01 14.20
C TYR A 139 -0.49 -5.56 13.61
N VAL A 140 -1.16 -4.76 12.78
CA VAL A 140 -2.43 -5.11 12.12
C VAL A 140 -2.13 -5.52 10.67
N TYR A 141 -2.61 -6.70 10.26
CA TYR A 141 -2.29 -7.34 8.98
C TYR A 141 -3.52 -7.77 8.19
#